data_AF-A0A8X8C409-F1
#
_entry.id   AF-A0A8X8C409-F1
#
_cell.length_a   1.000
_cell.length_b   1.000
_cell.length_c   1.000
_cell.angle_alpha   90.00
_cell.angle_beta   90.00
_cell.angle_gamma   90.00
#
_symmetry.space_group_name_H-M   'P 1'
#
loop_
_entity.id
_entity.type
_entity.pdbx_description
1 polymer ?
#
loop_
_entity_poly.entity_id
_entity_poly.type
_entity_poly.pdbx_seq_one_letter_code
_entity_poly.pdbx_strand_id
1 'polypeptide(L)'
;MALRAAVLRHFRVAVQTRGLKSNPWAPSGSIRLMSSHDDHLAKEEVAERVLSVIKSFPKVDPSRVTPEVHFQKDLGLDSLDNVEIVMALEEEFKLEIPDKEADKIDSCNLAIEYIHNHPLAS
;
A
#
# COMPACT_ATOMS: atom_id res chain seq x y z
N MET A 1 -44.26 70.17 31.72
CA MET A 1 -44.64 70.92 30.50
C MET A 1 -44.00 70.24 29.31
N ALA A 2 -44.81 69.94 28.30
CA ALA A 2 -44.55 69.03 27.19
C ALA A 2 -43.39 69.46 26.25
N LEU A 3 -42.92 68.54 25.40
CA LEU A 3 -43.02 68.64 23.92
C LEU A 3 -42.08 67.67 23.18
N ARG A 4 -42.67 66.91 22.23
CA ARG A 4 -42.17 66.53 20.89
C ARG A 4 -41.10 65.42 20.80
N ALA A 5 -41.43 64.18 20.44
CA ALA A 5 -41.89 63.64 19.14
C ALA A 5 -40.78 63.39 18.11
N ALA A 6 -40.91 62.23 17.43
CA ALA A 6 -40.20 61.74 16.25
C ALA A 6 -38.87 61.01 16.49
N VAL A 7 -38.97 59.78 17.01
CA VAL A 7 -37.91 58.77 16.87
C VAL A 7 -38.10 58.00 15.58
N LEU A 8 -36.95 57.75 14.97
CA LEU A 8 -36.67 57.19 13.68
C LEU A 8 -37.38 55.87 13.39
N ARG A 9 -37.72 55.75 12.10
CA ARG A 9 -38.03 54.51 11.41
C ARG A 9 -36.85 53.54 11.48
N HIS A 10 -37.13 52.33 11.00
CA HIS A 10 -36.19 51.26 10.65
C HIS A 10 -35.76 50.40 11.83
N PHE A 11 -36.48 49.30 12.05
CA PHE A 11 -35.89 47.96 12.01
C PHE A 11 -37.05 46.96 11.98
N ARG A 12 -37.37 46.45 10.77
CA ARG A 12 -38.22 45.25 10.66
C ARG A 12 -37.38 44.08 11.13
N VAL A 13 -37.65 43.58 12.33
CA VAL A 13 -37.16 42.27 12.77
C VAL A 13 -38.36 41.34 12.81
N ALA A 14 -38.56 40.59 11.74
CA ALA A 14 -39.48 39.47 11.73
C ALA A 14 -38.82 38.33 12.49
N VAL A 15 -39.22 38.16 13.76
CA VAL A 15 -38.94 36.94 14.54
C VAL A 15 -39.78 35.82 13.93
N GLN A 16 -39.13 34.90 13.23
CA GLN A 16 -39.70 33.59 12.91
C GLN A 16 -39.10 32.54 13.85
N THR A 17 -39.80 32.28 14.94
CA THR A 17 -39.71 31.02 15.68
C THR A 17 -40.44 29.96 14.85
N ARG A 18 -39.76 29.33 13.90
CA ARG A 18 -40.29 28.15 13.20
C ARG A 18 -39.48 26.95 13.62
N GLY A 19 -40.12 26.15 14.47
CA GLY A 19 -39.51 25.09 15.26
C GLY A 19 -38.72 24.06 14.48
N LEU A 20 -37.80 23.44 15.21
CA LEU A 20 -37.19 22.16 14.86
C LEU A 20 -38.31 21.16 14.55
N LYS A 21 -38.54 20.91 13.27
CA LYS A 21 -39.14 19.66 12.82
C LYS A 21 -37.97 18.73 12.54
N SER A 22 -37.67 17.87 13.51
CA SER A 22 -36.87 16.67 13.29
C SER A 22 -37.53 15.88 12.15
N ASN A 23 -36.83 15.78 11.02
CA ASN A 23 -37.21 14.90 9.93
C ASN A 23 -36.49 13.56 10.18
N PRO A 24 -37.18 12.46 10.54
CA PRO A 24 -36.51 11.19 10.88
C PRO A 24 -35.95 10.43 9.68
N TRP A 25 -36.03 11.01 8.47
CA TRP A 25 -35.61 10.32 7.26
C TRP A 25 -35.03 11.31 6.26
N ALA A 26 -33.85 11.84 6.58
CA ALA A 26 -32.91 12.25 5.56
C ALA A 26 -32.03 11.02 5.27
N PRO A 27 -31.83 10.59 4.01
CA PRO A 27 -30.77 9.66 3.68
C PRO A 27 -29.44 10.41 3.74
N SER A 28 -29.04 10.81 4.95
CA SER A 28 -27.68 11.23 5.29
C SER A 28 -26.82 9.99 5.42
N GLY A 29 -26.74 9.23 4.33
CA GLY A 29 -25.72 8.22 4.16
C GLY A 29 -24.68 8.83 3.26
N SER A 30 -23.76 9.61 3.83
CA SER A 30 -22.47 9.85 3.19
C SER A 30 -21.98 8.48 2.74
N ILE A 31 -21.98 8.23 1.42
CA ILE A 31 -21.34 7.08 0.83
C ILE A 31 -19.87 7.28 1.19
N ARG A 32 -19.45 6.72 2.33
CA ARG A 32 -18.07 6.37 2.55
C ARG A 32 -17.83 5.27 1.54
N LEU A 33 -17.42 5.65 0.35
CA LEU A 33 -16.81 4.74 -0.60
C LEU A 33 -15.50 4.30 0.06
N MET A 34 -15.59 3.31 0.93
CA MET A 34 -14.43 2.60 1.40
C MET A 34 -13.92 1.86 0.18
N SER A 35 -12.84 2.37 -0.39
CA SER A 35 -12.04 1.61 -1.33
C SER A 35 -11.46 0.44 -0.54
N SER A 36 -12.19 -0.67 -0.51
CA SER A 36 -11.60 -1.98 -0.28
C SER A 36 -10.69 -2.25 -1.47
N HIS A 37 -9.46 -1.71 -1.41
CA HIS A 37 -8.38 -2.31 -2.18
C HIS A 37 -8.15 -3.66 -1.50
N ASP A 38 -8.51 -4.72 -2.20
CA ASP A 38 -8.20 -6.09 -1.79
C ASP A 38 -6.71 -6.16 -1.40
N ASP A 39 -6.47 -6.60 -0.17
CA ASP A 39 -5.17 -6.80 0.49
C ASP A 39 -4.44 -8.04 -0.10
N HIS A 40 -4.43 -8.14 -1.42
CA HIS A 40 -3.71 -9.20 -2.13
C HIS A 40 -2.49 -8.53 -2.76
N LEU A 41 -1.28 -8.81 -2.25
CA LEU A 41 -0.07 -8.38 -2.94
C LEU A 41 -0.13 -8.92 -4.36
N ALA A 42 -0.23 -8.01 -5.32
CA ALA A 42 -0.18 -8.39 -6.71
C ALA A 42 1.17 -9.06 -6.97
N LYS A 43 1.19 -10.15 -7.74
CA LYS A 43 2.44 -10.81 -8.17
C LYS A 43 3.43 -9.79 -8.76
N GLU A 44 2.92 -8.75 -9.39
CA GLU A 44 3.67 -7.61 -9.94
C GLU A 44 4.39 -6.82 -8.84
N GLU A 45 3.74 -6.50 -7.72
CA GLU A 45 4.36 -5.77 -6.61
C GLU A 45 5.46 -6.60 -5.93
N VAL A 46 5.20 -7.91 -5.72
CA VAL A 46 6.23 -8.83 -5.23
C VAL A 46 7.40 -8.88 -6.20
N ALA A 47 7.14 -8.98 -7.50
CA ALA A 47 8.19 -9.00 -8.52
C ALA A 47 9.02 -7.72 -8.51
N GLU A 48 8.40 -6.55 -8.42
CA GLU A 48 9.10 -5.27 -8.37
C GLU A 48 10.01 -5.16 -7.14
N ARG A 49 9.50 -5.56 -5.96
CA ARG A 49 10.28 -5.55 -4.71
C ARG A 49 11.44 -6.54 -4.76
N VAL A 50 11.21 -7.78 -5.21
CA VAL A 50 12.28 -8.79 -5.39
C VAL A 50 13.36 -8.29 -6.35
N LEU A 51 12.94 -7.74 -7.50
CA LEU A 51 13.88 -7.18 -8.49
C LEU A 51 14.66 -6.00 -7.91
N SER A 52 14.04 -5.16 -7.07
CA SER A 52 14.71 -4.05 -6.39
C SER A 52 15.82 -4.55 -5.44
N VAL A 53 15.52 -5.56 -4.62
CA VAL A 53 16.52 -6.18 -3.71
C VAL A 53 17.69 -6.74 -4.51
N ILE A 54 17.43 -7.50 -5.58
CA ILE A 54 18.48 -8.13 -6.38
C ILE A 54 19.33 -7.08 -7.13
N LYS A 55 18.71 -5.99 -7.61
CA LYS A 55 19.44 -4.88 -8.24
C LYS A 55 20.31 -4.09 -7.25
N SER A 56 19.96 -4.09 -5.97
CA SER A 56 20.75 -3.44 -4.92
C SER A 56 21.99 -4.24 -4.51
N PHE A 57 22.06 -5.51 -4.93
CA PHE A 57 23.15 -6.40 -4.56
C PHE A 57 24.45 -6.02 -5.29
N PRO A 58 25.57 -5.77 -4.58
CA PRO A 58 26.78 -5.16 -5.15
C PRO A 58 27.50 -6.04 -6.17
N LYS A 59 27.25 -7.35 -6.16
CA LYS A 59 27.84 -8.32 -7.12
C LYS A 59 27.01 -8.48 -8.40
N VAL A 60 25.85 -7.83 -8.49
CA VAL A 60 24.90 -7.98 -9.59
C VAL A 60 24.82 -6.68 -10.38
N ASP A 61 24.85 -6.78 -11.72
CA ASP A 61 24.61 -5.64 -12.60
C ASP A 61 23.09 -5.47 -12.80
N PRO A 62 22.49 -4.32 -12.42
CA PRO A 62 21.05 -4.12 -12.51
C PRO A 62 20.51 -4.21 -13.94
N SER A 63 21.38 -4.03 -14.94
CA SER A 63 21.03 -4.15 -16.37
C SER A 63 20.82 -5.61 -16.80
N ARG A 64 21.40 -6.56 -16.06
CA ARG A 64 21.30 -8.01 -16.33
C ARG A 64 20.20 -8.68 -15.51
N VAL A 65 19.62 -7.98 -14.54
CA VAL A 65 18.54 -8.48 -13.70
C VAL A 65 17.23 -8.46 -14.48
N THR A 66 16.77 -9.66 -14.83
CA THR A 66 15.46 -9.90 -15.44
C THR A 66 14.66 -10.86 -14.55
N PRO A 67 13.32 -10.87 -14.63
CA PRO A 67 12.50 -11.78 -13.83
C PRO A 67 12.79 -13.27 -14.13
N GLU A 68 13.36 -13.60 -15.29
CA GLU A 68 13.67 -14.96 -15.70
C GLU A 68 15.15 -15.33 -15.49
N VAL A 69 15.96 -14.44 -14.92
CA VAL A 69 17.40 -14.64 -14.76
C VAL A 69 17.69 -15.76 -13.75
N HIS A 70 18.72 -16.55 -14.03
CA HIS A 70 19.25 -17.57 -13.14
C HIS A 70 20.50 -17.06 -12.41
N PHE A 71 20.52 -17.17 -11.08
CA PHE A 71 21.58 -16.58 -10.26
C PHE A 71 22.97 -17.13 -10.57
N GLN A 72 23.11 -18.44 -10.70
CA GLN A 72 24.40 -19.07 -10.99
C GLN A 72 24.77 -19.00 -12.48
N LYS A 73 23.82 -19.28 -13.39
CA LYS A 73 24.13 -19.44 -14.83
C LYS A 73 24.27 -18.11 -15.57
N ASP A 74 23.43 -17.13 -15.24
CA ASP A 74 23.39 -15.86 -15.97
C ASP A 74 24.16 -14.77 -15.22
N LEU A 75 23.93 -14.63 -13.90
CA LEU A 75 24.62 -13.63 -13.08
C LEU A 75 26.01 -14.10 -12.62
N GLY A 76 26.29 -15.40 -12.67
CA GLY A 76 27.59 -15.94 -12.26
C GLY A 76 27.84 -15.86 -10.75
N LEU A 77 26.77 -15.88 -9.97
CA LEU A 77 26.83 -15.83 -8.51
C LEU A 77 27.23 -17.19 -7.92
N ASP A 78 27.95 -17.15 -6.80
CA ASP A 78 28.33 -18.36 -6.07
C ASP A 78 27.16 -18.86 -5.18
N SER A 79 27.27 -20.09 -4.66
CA SER A 79 26.25 -20.64 -3.75
C SER A 79 26.09 -19.82 -2.47
N LEU A 80 27.18 -19.20 -1.99
CA LEU A 80 27.14 -18.26 -0.85
C LEU A 80 26.37 -16.98 -1.16
N ASP A 81 26.50 -16.47 -2.39
CA ASP A 81 25.79 -15.28 -2.83
C ASP A 81 24.28 -15.53 -2.91
N ASN A 82 23.87 -16.75 -3.27
CA ASN A 82 22.46 -17.12 -3.30
C ASN A 82 21.84 -17.07 -1.88
N VAL A 83 22.57 -17.56 -0.88
CA VAL A 83 22.14 -17.48 0.54
C VAL A 83 22.02 -16.01 0.99
N GLU A 84 22.97 -15.15 0.61
CA GLU A 84 22.93 -13.73 0.96
C GLU A 84 21.74 -13.00 0.32
N ILE A 85 21.40 -13.32 -0.94
CA ILE A 85 20.21 -12.79 -1.61
C ILE A 85 18.93 -13.26 -0.93
N VAL A 86 18.84 -14.55 -0.58
CA VAL A 86 17.68 -15.11 0.13
C VAL A 86 17.49 -14.42 1.48
N MET A 87 18.56 -14.22 2.25
CA MET A 87 18.49 -13.48 3.51
C MET A 87 18.00 -12.03 3.33
N ALA A 88 18.44 -11.34 2.28
CA ALA A 88 17.95 -9.99 1.98
C ALA A 88 16.44 -9.98 1.63
N LEU A 89 15.95 -11.03 0.94
CA LEU A 89 14.53 -11.19 0.66
C LEU A 89 13.72 -11.52 1.91
N GLU A 90 14.24 -12.36 2.81
CA GLU A 90 13.65 -12.64 4.12
C GLU A 90 13.47 -11.38 4.95
N GLU A 91 14.49 -10.53 5.02
CA GLU A 91 14.44 -9.26 5.75
C GLU A 91 13.45 -8.26 5.13
N GLU A 92 13.44 -8.15 3.80
CA GLU A 92 12.57 -7.22 3.05
C GLU A 92 11.08 -7.56 3.22
N PHE A 93 10.74 -8.86 3.17
CA PHE A 93 9.36 -9.35 3.26
C PHE A 93 8.99 -9.89 4.64
N LYS A 94 9.92 -9.81 5.61
CA LYS A 94 9.76 -10.31 7.00
C LYS A 94 9.23 -11.75 7.06
N LEU A 95 9.79 -12.60 6.21
CA LEU A 95 9.44 -14.01 6.08
C LEU A 95 10.64 -14.88 6.45
N GLU A 96 10.38 -16.16 6.75
CA GLU A 96 11.42 -17.16 7.00
C GLU A 96 11.39 -18.19 5.86
N ILE A 97 12.45 -18.25 5.06
CA ILE A 97 12.65 -19.26 4.03
C ILE A 97 13.52 -20.37 4.61
N PRO A 98 12.99 -21.59 4.83
CA PRO A 98 13.83 -22.68 5.30
C PRO A 98 14.92 -23.01 4.27
N ASP A 99 16.12 -23.37 4.75
CA ASP A 99 17.29 -23.68 3.90
C ASP A 99 16.97 -24.64 2.73
N LYS A 100 16.10 -25.63 2.98
CA LYS A 100 15.68 -26.62 1.96
C LYS A 100 14.91 -26.01 0.79
N GLU A 101 14.29 -24.87 0.99
CA GLU A 101 13.54 -24.14 -0.02
C GLU A 101 14.42 -23.06 -0.65
N ALA A 102 15.25 -22.38 0.16
CA ALA A 102 16.30 -21.48 -0.32
C ALA A 102 17.21 -22.17 -1.37
N ASP A 103 17.64 -23.41 -1.11
CA ASP A 103 18.45 -24.22 -2.03
C ASP A 103 17.77 -24.55 -3.37
N LYS A 104 16.44 -24.41 -3.46
CA LYS A 104 15.68 -24.61 -4.70
C LYS A 104 15.43 -23.31 -5.46
N ILE A 105 15.66 -22.17 -4.82
CA ILE A 105 15.45 -20.84 -5.39
C ILE A 105 16.71 -20.46 -6.17
N ASP A 106 16.72 -20.89 -7.43
CA ASP A 106 17.85 -20.71 -8.34
C ASP A 106 17.67 -19.52 -9.31
N SER A 107 16.46 -18.97 -9.36
CA SER A 107 16.04 -17.93 -10.31
C SER A 107 15.11 -16.92 -9.67
N CYS A 108 15.13 -15.68 -10.19
CA CYS A 108 14.19 -14.62 -9.82
C CYS A 108 12.73 -15.08 -9.85
N ASN A 109 12.29 -15.78 -10.90
CA ASN A 109 10.89 -16.17 -11.03
C ASN A 109 10.47 -17.14 -9.92
N LEU A 110 11.36 -18.05 -9.52
CA LEU A 110 11.11 -18.99 -8.42
C LEU A 110 11.02 -18.25 -7.09
N ALA A 111 11.88 -17.25 -6.85
CA ALA A 111 11.79 -16.41 -5.67
C ALA A 111 10.46 -15.65 -5.61
N ILE A 112 10.04 -15.05 -6.73
CA ILE A 112 8.77 -14.33 -6.84
C ILE A 112 7.59 -15.25 -6.59
N GLU A 113 7.57 -16.43 -7.21
CA GLU A 113 6.52 -17.43 -7.01
C GLU A 113 6.46 -17.92 -5.56
N TYR A 114 7.62 -18.13 -4.94
CA TYR A 114 7.72 -18.55 -3.55
C TYR A 114 7.12 -17.49 -2.61
N ILE A 115 7.55 -16.23 -2.76
CA ILE A 115 7.09 -15.12 -1.93
C ILE A 115 5.60 -14.84 -2.15
N HIS A 116 5.13 -14.85 -3.41
CA HIS A 116 3.72 -14.68 -3.74
C HIS A 116 2.83 -15.77 -3.12
N ASN A 117 3.31 -17.02 -3.08
CA ASN A 117 2.55 -18.12 -2.47
C ASN A 117 2.56 -18.08 -0.94
N HIS A 118 3.37 -17.22 -0.33
CA HIS A 118 3.44 -17.04 1.12
C HIS A 118 2.51 -15.89 1.56
N PRO A 119 1.39 -16.19 2.26
CA PRO A 119 0.36 -15.19 2.61
C PRO A 119 0.80 -14.18 3.70
N LEU A 120 2.07 -14.20 4.10
CA LEU A 120 2.65 -13.31 5.12
C LEU A 120 3.52 -12.20 4.52
N ALA A 121 3.84 -12.26 3.22
CA ALA A 121 4.54 -11.17 2.55
C ALA A 121 3.65 -9.93 2.61
N SER A 122 3.98 -8.95 3.45
CA SER A 122 3.24 -7.69 3.63
C SER A 122 4.17 -6.53 3.94
#